data_AF-A0A4U6TGQ8-F1
#
_entry.id   AF-A0A4U6TGQ8-F1
#
_cell.length_a   1.000
_cell.length_b   1.000
_cell.length_c   1.000
_cell.angle_alpha   90.00
_cell.angle_beta   90.00
_cell.angle_gamma   90.00
#
_symmetry.space_group_name_H-M   'P 1'
#
loop_
_entity.id
_entity.type
_entity.pdbx_description
1 polymer ?
#
loop_
_entity_poly.entity_id
_entity_poly.type
_entity_poly.pdbx_seq_one_letter_code
_entity_poly.pdbx_strand_id
1 'polypeptide(L)'
;MTGVVAMCREPLESLFVDAHGWLLEQSIGSGTIIDPDGTILTCAHVVADFQSTKAIVRGKVSVTLQDGREFEAVVLNADRHSDIAVLKIKSKTPLPAARLGSSSRLQPGDWVVALGCPLSLQNTVTAGIVSCVDRKSSDLGLGGLRREYLQTDCAINQGNSGGPLVNLDGEIIGVNVMKVRNADGLSFAVPIDSVVKIVDNFKKNGRVVRPWLGLKMLDLNPMIISQLKEKSSTFPDVRKGVLVPMVTPGSPAEQAGFRPGDVVVEFGGKPVESIKEIIDIMGDKVGVPFKVLVKRANLTVTLIVVPEEADAGR
;
A
#
# COMPACT_ATOMS: atom_id res chain seq x y z
N MET A 1 13.81 1.35 -21.76
CA MET A 1 12.63 1.21 -20.89
C MET A 1 11.59 2.23 -21.34
N THR A 2 10.50 1.77 -21.93
CA THR A 2 9.50 2.61 -22.61
C THR A 2 8.16 2.39 -21.92
N GLY A 3 7.53 3.44 -21.40
CA GLY A 3 6.23 3.32 -20.73
C GLY A 3 5.95 4.31 -19.61
N VAL A 4 6.93 5.13 -19.18
CA VAL A 4 6.68 6.20 -18.20
C VAL A 4 5.90 7.33 -18.87
N VAL A 5 4.90 7.87 -18.18
CA VAL A 5 4.01 8.92 -18.69
C VAL A 5 3.88 10.06 -17.68
N ALA A 6 3.69 11.28 -18.19
CA ALA A 6 3.26 12.41 -17.38
C ALA A 6 1.75 12.38 -17.18
N MET A 7 1.30 12.80 -16.00
CA MET A 7 -0.11 12.82 -15.64
C MET A 7 -0.48 14.14 -15.00
N CYS A 8 -1.56 14.75 -15.48
CA CYS A 8 -2.13 15.95 -14.89
C CYS A 8 -3.63 15.79 -14.75
N ARG A 9 -4.15 16.07 -13.56
CA ARG A 9 -5.59 16.10 -13.32
C ARG A 9 -6.08 17.55 -13.37
N GLU A 10 -7.09 17.79 -14.20
CA GLU A 10 -7.76 19.09 -14.24
C GLU A 10 -8.52 19.35 -12.94
N PRO A 11 -8.53 20.62 -12.46
CA PRO A 11 -9.36 21.00 -11.31
C PRO A 11 -10.85 20.82 -11.66
N LEU A 12 -11.65 20.49 -10.65
CA LEU A 12 -13.09 20.41 -10.78
C LEU A 12 -13.65 21.76 -11.24
N GLU A 13 -14.50 21.77 -12.28
CA GLU A 13 -15.15 22.96 -12.83
C GLU A 13 -16.05 23.66 -11.79
N SER A 14 -15.42 24.45 -10.93
CA SER A 14 -15.99 25.58 -10.20
C SER A 14 -14.83 26.53 -9.92
N LEU A 15 -14.66 27.50 -10.83
CA LEU A 15 -13.69 28.59 -10.75
C LEU A 15 -13.80 29.30 -9.39
N PHE A 16 -12.82 29.06 -8.52
CA PHE A 16 -12.48 29.97 -7.43
C PHE A 16 -10.99 30.27 -7.55
N VAL A 17 -10.70 31.47 -8.06
CA VAL A 17 -9.43 32.15 -7.82
C VAL A 17 -9.47 32.56 -6.34
N ASP A 18 -8.45 32.21 -5.56
CA ASP A 18 -8.39 32.71 -4.18
C ASP A 18 -8.22 34.24 -4.17
N ALA A 19 -8.41 34.90 -3.03
CA ALA A 19 -8.31 36.35 -2.90
C ALA A 19 -6.93 36.95 -3.25
N HIS A 20 -5.96 36.11 -3.64
CA HIS A 20 -4.58 36.46 -3.95
C HIS A 20 -4.16 36.10 -5.39
N GLY A 21 -5.06 35.58 -6.23
CA GLY A 21 -4.78 35.32 -7.64
C GLY A 21 -4.08 34.00 -7.94
N TRP A 22 -4.02 33.06 -6.99
CA TRP A 22 -3.41 31.74 -7.23
C TRP A 22 -4.42 30.78 -7.87
N LEU A 23 -3.98 30.07 -8.92
CA LEU A 23 -4.69 28.93 -9.49
C LEU A 23 -4.65 27.77 -8.46
N LEU A 24 -5.81 27.20 -8.12
CA LEU A 24 -5.88 25.97 -7.32
C LEU A 24 -4.99 24.89 -7.96
N GLU A 25 -4.06 24.33 -7.18
CA GLU A 25 -2.99 23.44 -7.65
C GLU A 25 -3.53 22.29 -8.52
N GLN A 26 -3.06 22.22 -9.77
CA GLN A 26 -3.20 21.01 -10.58
C GLN A 26 -2.43 19.87 -9.91
N SER A 27 -3.10 18.74 -9.67
CA SER A 27 -2.41 17.53 -9.21
C SER A 27 -1.61 16.95 -10.38
N ILE A 28 -0.29 17.02 -10.28
CA ILE A 28 0.66 16.55 -11.28
C ILE A 28 1.42 15.35 -10.71
N GLY A 29 1.58 14.32 -11.53
CA GLY A 29 2.33 13.13 -11.19
C GLY A 29 2.83 12.39 -12.42
N SER A 30 3.29 11.18 -12.16
CA SER A 30 3.75 10.24 -13.18
C SER A 30 2.92 8.97 -13.15
N GLY A 31 3.00 8.20 -14.23
CA GLY A 31 2.47 6.84 -14.28
C GLY A 31 3.35 5.94 -15.12
N THR A 32 3.02 4.66 -15.12
CA THR A 32 3.70 3.66 -15.95
C THR A 32 2.69 2.83 -16.71
N ILE A 33 2.81 2.75 -18.03
CA ILE A 33 2.07 1.81 -18.87
C ILE A 33 2.59 0.41 -18.55
N ILE A 34 1.72 -0.45 -18.03
CA ILE A 34 2.06 -1.83 -17.61
C ILE A 34 1.50 -2.89 -18.56
N ASP A 35 0.56 -2.51 -19.43
CA ASP A 35 0.04 -3.38 -20.51
C ASP A 35 -0.03 -2.60 -21.83
N PRO A 36 0.28 -3.23 -22.99
CA PRO A 36 0.23 -2.58 -24.31
C PRO A 36 -1.14 -2.06 -24.71
N ASP A 37 -2.19 -2.49 -24.00
CA ASP A 37 -3.56 -2.06 -24.19
C ASP A 37 -3.89 -0.70 -23.54
N GLY A 38 -2.89 -0.02 -22.96
CA GLY A 38 -3.02 1.30 -22.34
C GLY A 38 -3.43 1.28 -20.87
N THR A 39 -3.21 0.18 -20.17
CA THR A 39 -3.35 0.12 -18.70
C THR A 39 -2.16 0.81 -18.04
N ILE A 40 -2.44 1.78 -17.17
CA ILE A 40 -1.43 2.62 -16.50
C ILE A 40 -1.54 2.45 -14.98
N LEU A 41 -0.39 2.28 -14.34
CA LEU A 41 -0.23 2.27 -12.89
C LEU A 41 0.25 3.65 -12.41
N THR A 42 -0.31 4.15 -11.32
CA THR A 42 0.10 5.42 -10.68
C THR A 42 -0.24 5.42 -9.18
N CYS A 43 0.03 6.53 -8.50
CA CYS A 43 -0.43 6.77 -7.15
C CYS A 43 -1.88 7.25 -7.10
N ALA A 44 -2.60 6.85 -6.07
CA ALA A 44 -4.00 7.23 -5.93
C ALA A 44 -4.17 8.73 -5.65
N HIS A 45 -3.28 9.33 -4.85
CA HIS A 45 -3.31 10.76 -4.56
C HIS A 45 -3.10 11.65 -5.80
N VAL A 46 -2.48 11.13 -6.87
CA VAL A 46 -2.29 11.89 -8.12
C VAL A 46 -3.63 12.10 -8.84
N VAL A 47 -4.51 11.10 -8.78
CA VAL A 47 -5.69 11.01 -9.65
C VAL A 47 -7.02 11.09 -8.92
N ALA A 48 -7.06 10.83 -7.61
CA ALA A 48 -8.28 10.79 -6.83
C ALA A 48 -8.30 11.87 -5.75
N ASP A 49 -9.44 12.53 -5.59
CA ASP A 49 -9.71 13.41 -4.46
C ASP A 49 -10.42 12.61 -3.38
N PHE A 50 -9.80 12.58 -2.21
CA PHE A 50 -10.26 11.83 -1.05
C PHE A 50 -10.83 12.73 0.06
N GLN A 51 -11.24 13.96 -0.26
CA GLN A 51 -11.99 14.83 0.66
C GLN A 51 -13.37 14.26 1.05
N SER A 52 -13.88 13.26 0.31
CA SER A 52 -15.11 12.51 0.58
C SER A 52 -14.81 11.05 0.99
N THR A 53 -15.71 10.43 1.76
CA THR A 53 -15.65 9.00 2.15
C THR A 53 -15.77 8.02 0.99
N LYS A 54 -16.19 8.49 -0.19
CA LYS A 54 -16.05 7.80 -1.47
C LYS A 54 -15.01 8.54 -2.31
N ALA A 55 -14.09 7.80 -2.94
CA ALA A 55 -13.17 8.38 -3.92
C ALA A 55 -14.00 9.04 -5.04
N ILE A 56 -14.06 10.36 -5.04
CA ILE A 56 -14.73 11.11 -6.10
C ILE A 56 -13.68 11.31 -7.17
N VAL A 57 -13.67 10.42 -8.16
CA VAL A 57 -13.03 10.69 -9.45
C VAL A 57 -13.98 11.62 -10.21
N ARG A 58 -13.98 12.91 -9.91
CA ARG A 58 -14.54 13.90 -10.82
C ARG A 58 -13.37 14.61 -11.49
N GLY A 59 -13.28 14.43 -12.81
CA GLY A 59 -12.25 15.03 -13.65
C GLY A 59 -11.66 14.00 -14.61
N LYS A 60 -11.36 14.45 -15.82
CA LYS A 60 -10.55 13.71 -16.80
C LYS A 60 -9.09 13.79 -16.36
N VAL A 61 -8.35 12.69 -16.46
CA VAL A 61 -6.91 12.71 -16.24
C VAL A 61 -6.24 12.82 -17.61
N SER A 62 -5.52 13.91 -17.84
CA SER A 62 -4.69 14.05 -19.04
C SER A 62 -3.40 13.25 -18.86
N VAL A 63 -3.06 12.45 -19.86
CA VAL A 63 -1.85 11.63 -19.90
C VAL A 63 -1.04 12.01 -21.13
N THR A 64 0.21 12.41 -20.91
CA THR A 64 1.15 12.71 -22.00
C THR A 64 2.23 11.64 -22.06
N LEU A 65 2.37 11.00 -23.21
CA LEU A 65 3.42 10.01 -23.48
C LEU A 65 4.76 10.69 -23.76
N GLN A 66 5.85 9.93 -23.69
CA GLN A 66 7.21 10.42 -23.97
C GLN A 66 7.40 10.93 -25.41
N ASP A 67 6.59 10.45 -26.35
CA ASP A 67 6.60 10.91 -27.74
C ASP A 67 5.70 12.14 -27.99
N GLY A 68 5.14 12.72 -26.93
CA GLY A 68 4.30 13.91 -26.96
C GLY A 68 2.83 13.63 -27.29
N ARG A 69 2.43 12.37 -27.55
CA ARG A 69 1.00 12.05 -27.73
C ARG A 69 0.24 12.26 -26.42
N GLU A 70 -0.92 12.87 -26.52
CA GLU A 70 -1.82 13.13 -25.39
C GLU A 70 -3.05 12.23 -25.45
N PHE A 71 -3.48 11.77 -24.29
CA PHE A 71 -4.63 10.91 -24.11
C PHE A 71 -5.46 11.37 -22.93
N GLU A 72 -6.77 11.23 -23.07
CA GLU A 72 -7.67 11.26 -21.93
C GLU A 72 -7.73 9.88 -21.29
N ALA A 73 -7.47 9.81 -19.99
CA ALA A 73 -7.51 8.59 -19.21
C ALA A 73 -8.72 8.51 -18.30
N VAL A 74 -9.25 7.30 -18.17
CA VAL A 74 -10.30 6.94 -17.20
C VAL A 74 -9.64 6.28 -16.00
N VAL A 75 -9.96 6.72 -14.79
CA VAL A 75 -9.59 6.00 -13.57
C VAL A 75 -10.46 4.76 -13.46
N LEU A 76 -9.86 3.58 -13.58
CA LEU A 76 -10.58 2.31 -13.41
C LEU A 76 -10.80 2.03 -11.93
N ASN A 77 -9.73 2.15 -11.14
CA ASN A 77 -9.75 1.89 -9.70
C ASN A 77 -8.71 2.77 -9.00
N ALA A 78 -9.00 3.14 -7.75
CA ALA A 78 -8.07 3.84 -6.89
C ALA A 78 -8.28 3.39 -5.45
N ASP A 79 -7.20 3.13 -4.73
CA ASP A 79 -7.23 2.74 -3.33
C ASP A 79 -6.39 3.71 -2.50
N ARG A 80 -7.07 4.47 -1.64
CA ARG A 80 -6.45 5.46 -0.74
C ARG A 80 -5.49 4.81 0.24
N HIS A 81 -5.84 3.62 0.74
CA HIS A 81 -5.10 2.98 1.82
C HIS A 81 -3.81 2.31 1.35
N SER A 82 -3.63 1.96 0.08
CA SER A 82 -2.34 1.59 -0.49
C SER A 82 -1.69 2.71 -1.29
N ASP A 83 -2.47 3.76 -1.61
CA ASP A 83 -2.08 4.87 -2.48
C ASP A 83 -1.71 4.40 -3.91
N ILE A 84 -2.50 3.45 -4.43
CA ILE A 84 -2.33 2.89 -5.78
C ILE A 84 -3.60 3.12 -6.59
N ALA A 85 -3.43 3.51 -7.85
CA ALA A 85 -4.52 3.61 -8.82
C ALA A 85 -4.14 3.00 -10.16
N VAL A 86 -5.16 2.53 -10.87
CA VAL A 86 -5.07 2.00 -12.23
C VAL A 86 -5.92 2.87 -13.15
N LEU A 87 -5.31 3.36 -14.22
CA LEU A 87 -5.97 4.11 -15.28
C LEU A 87 -6.03 3.33 -16.58
N LYS A 88 -6.87 3.82 -17.49
CA LYS A 88 -6.99 3.33 -18.85
C LYS A 88 -6.99 4.47 -19.85
N ILE A 89 -6.09 4.39 -20.84
CA ILE A 89 -6.15 5.20 -22.06
C ILE A 89 -6.53 4.33 -23.26
N LYS A 90 -7.13 4.94 -24.29
CA LYS A 90 -7.48 4.27 -25.54
C LYS A 90 -6.49 4.64 -26.63
N SER A 91 -5.66 3.69 -27.04
CA SER A 91 -4.76 3.84 -28.20
C SER A 91 -5.21 2.97 -29.37
N LYS A 92 -5.00 3.45 -30.59
CA LYS A 92 -5.27 2.68 -31.83
C LYS A 92 -4.21 1.61 -32.09
N THR A 93 -3.01 1.80 -31.54
CA THR A 93 -1.87 0.88 -31.68
C THR A 93 -1.37 0.43 -30.31
N PRO A 94 -0.77 -0.77 -30.20
CA PRO A 94 -0.15 -1.22 -28.96
C PRO A 94 0.86 -0.19 -28.44
N LEU A 95 0.79 0.10 -27.15
CA LEU A 95 1.71 1.02 -26.48
C LEU A 95 2.92 0.28 -25.91
N PRO A 96 4.08 0.96 -25.78
CA PRO A 96 5.20 0.38 -25.06
C PRO A 96 4.87 0.22 -23.58
N ALA A 97 4.97 -0.99 -23.07
CA ALA A 97 4.68 -1.34 -21.68
C ALA A 97 5.95 -1.78 -20.94
N ALA A 98 6.08 -1.34 -19.69
CA ALA A 98 7.15 -1.75 -18.80
C ALA A 98 6.86 -3.11 -18.17
N ARG A 99 7.92 -3.88 -17.90
CA ARG A 99 7.81 -5.20 -17.27
C ARG A 99 7.77 -5.08 -15.76
N LEU A 100 6.90 -5.86 -15.12
CA LEU A 100 6.90 -6.01 -13.67
C LEU A 100 8.01 -6.98 -13.26
N GLY A 101 8.81 -6.59 -12.29
CA GLY A 101 9.82 -7.44 -11.65
C GLY A 101 9.26 -8.07 -10.38
N SER A 102 10.12 -8.22 -9.37
CA SER A 102 9.71 -8.66 -8.04
C SER A 102 10.50 -7.92 -6.96
N SER A 103 9.79 -7.41 -5.97
CA SER A 103 10.38 -6.71 -4.82
C SER A 103 10.91 -7.67 -3.76
N SER A 104 10.43 -8.91 -3.70
CA SER A 104 10.77 -9.89 -2.67
C SER A 104 12.22 -10.38 -2.74
N ARG A 105 12.90 -10.11 -3.85
CA ARG A 105 14.32 -10.48 -4.06
C ARG A 105 15.28 -9.33 -3.77
N LEU A 106 14.76 -8.13 -3.50
CA LEU A 106 15.61 -6.97 -3.26
C LEU A 106 16.40 -7.13 -1.96
N GLN A 107 17.59 -6.57 -1.97
CA GLN A 107 18.47 -6.47 -0.81
C GLN A 107 18.90 -5.01 -0.63
N PRO A 108 19.12 -4.56 0.62
CA PRO A 108 19.78 -3.29 0.85
C PRO A 108 21.11 -3.22 0.09
N GLY A 109 21.32 -2.15 -0.66
CA GLY A 109 22.47 -1.97 -1.55
C GLY A 109 22.20 -2.25 -3.04
N ASP A 110 21.08 -2.88 -3.38
CA ASP A 110 20.70 -3.08 -4.79
C ASP A 110 20.49 -1.74 -5.49
N TRP A 111 21.08 -1.57 -6.67
CA TRP A 111 20.91 -0.38 -7.49
C TRP A 111 19.49 -0.28 -8.03
N VAL A 112 18.94 0.93 -7.92
CA VAL A 112 17.61 1.27 -8.42
C VAL A 112 17.62 2.63 -9.10
N VAL A 113 16.68 2.81 -10.02
CA VAL A 113 16.45 4.06 -10.73
C VAL A 113 15.00 4.48 -10.51
N ALA A 114 14.77 5.71 -10.05
CA ALA A 114 13.44 6.29 -10.00
C ALA A 114 13.21 7.13 -11.26
N LEU A 115 12.07 6.87 -11.90
CA LEU A 115 11.67 7.56 -13.11
C LEU A 115 10.39 8.36 -12.86
N GLY A 116 10.32 9.53 -13.48
CA GLY A 116 9.11 10.34 -13.54
C GLY A 116 9.13 11.34 -14.70
N CYS A 117 8.04 12.03 -14.89
CA CYS A 117 7.84 13.04 -15.93
C CYS A 117 7.07 14.23 -15.33
N PRO A 118 7.71 15.04 -14.46
CA PRO A 118 7.08 16.23 -13.93
C PRO A 118 6.72 17.19 -15.08
N LEU A 119 5.48 17.71 -15.08
CA LEU A 119 5.04 18.82 -15.93
C LEU A 119 5.16 18.60 -17.45
N SER A 120 5.24 17.36 -17.93
CA SER A 120 5.49 17.03 -19.34
C SER A 120 6.80 17.61 -19.91
N LEU A 121 7.70 18.09 -19.03
CA LEU A 121 8.96 18.76 -19.37
C LEU A 121 10.11 17.78 -19.13
N GLN A 122 10.32 16.86 -20.07
CA GLN A 122 11.41 15.86 -20.08
C GLN A 122 11.42 14.89 -18.88
N ASN A 123 11.80 13.64 -19.13
CA ASN A 123 11.86 12.62 -18.08
C ASN A 123 12.86 13.04 -16.99
N THR A 124 12.44 12.99 -15.72
CA THR A 124 13.36 13.05 -14.59
C THR A 124 13.79 11.65 -14.23
N VAL A 125 15.09 11.43 -14.22
CA VAL A 125 15.73 10.15 -13.89
C VAL A 125 16.66 10.38 -12.71
N THR A 126 16.47 9.65 -11.62
CA THR A 126 17.36 9.68 -10.47
C THR A 126 17.77 8.26 -10.13
N ALA A 127 19.02 8.08 -9.72
CA ALA A 127 19.56 6.76 -9.40
C ALA A 127 20.04 6.74 -7.95
N GLY A 128 20.00 5.56 -7.36
CA GLY A 128 20.39 5.31 -5.97
C GLY A 128 20.37 3.82 -5.70
N ILE A 129 20.23 3.48 -4.43
CA ILE A 129 20.15 2.10 -3.94
C ILE A 129 18.89 1.88 -3.11
N VAL A 130 18.54 0.61 -2.93
CA VAL A 130 17.61 0.20 -1.88
C VAL A 130 18.29 0.38 -0.53
N SER A 131 17.72 1.21 0.33
CA SER A 131 18.23 1.42 1.69
C SER A 131 17.59 0.46 2.70
N CYS A 132 16.34 0.03 2.46
CA CYS A 132 15.58 -0.91 3.30
C CYS A 132 14.40 -1.46 2.50
N VAL A 133 14.05 -2.74 2.69
CA VAL A 133 13.02 -3.44 1.92
C VAL A 133 11.67 -3.57 2.65
N ASP A 134 11.65 -3.26 3.94
CA ASP A 134 10.55 -3.55 4.85
C ASP A 134 10.27 -2.39 5.83
N ARG A 135 10.43 -1.15 5.37
CA ARG A 135 10.17 0.02 6.23
C ARG A 135 8.69 0.08 6.59
N LYS A 136 8.37 -0.03 7.87
CA LYS A 136 6.99 0.04 8.34
C LYS A 136 6.54 1.49 8.45
N SER A 137 5.30 1.76 8.06
CA SER A 137 4.62 3.05 8.27
C SER A 137 4.64 3.52 9.73
N SER A 138 4.61 2.60 10.70
CA SER A 138 4.75 2.92 12.12
C SER A 138 6.09 3.57 12.46
N ASP A 139 7.17 3.15 11.79
CA ASP A 139 8.51 3.69 12.00
C ASP A 139 8.61 5.12 11.45
N LEU A 140 7.73 5.47 10.51
CA LEU A 140 7.61 6.80 9.91
C LEU A 140 6.66 7.72 10.67
N GLY A 141 6.09 7.27 11.80
CA GLY A 141 5.07 8.02 12.53
C GLY A 141 3.72 8.11 11.80
N LEU A 142 3.54 7.37 10.70
CA LEU A 142 2.29 7.27 9.94
C LEU A 142 1.39 6.23 10.61
N GLY A 143 0.89 6.57 11.80
CA GLY A 143 -0.07 5.73 12.54
C GLY A 143 -1.37 5.51 11.76
N GLY A 144 -1.94 4.31 11.86
CA GLY A 144 -3.26 3.97 11.29
C GLY A 144 -3.25 3.32 9.90
N LEU A 145 -2.14 3.43 9.15
CA LEU A 145 -1.95 2.68 7.90
C LEU A 145 -0.92 1.59 8.18
N ARG A 146 -1.23 0.30 7.96
CA ARG A 146 -0.20 -0.77 8.03
C ARG A 146 0.36 -0.96 6.62
N ARG A 147 1.44 -0.23 6.31
CA ARG A 147 2.12 -0.32 5.01
C ARG A 147 3.59 -0.65 5.22
N GLU A 148 4.10 -1.41 4.28
CA GLU A 148 5.53 -1.68 4.12
C GLU A 148 5.98 -0.95 2.86
N TYR A 149 7.09 -0.22 2.97
CA TYR A 149 7.66 0.55 1.89
C TYR A 149 9.08 0.07 1.60
N LEU A 150 9.46 0.15 0.32
CA LEU A 150 10.85 0.20 -0.07
C LEU A 150 11.38 1.60 0.27
N GLN A 151 12.49 1.66 0.99
CA GLN A 151 13.24 2.89 1.20
C GLN A 151 14.38 2.98 0.19
N THR A 152 14.59 4.15 -0.38
CA THR A 152 15.70 4.43 -1.30
C THR A 152 16.23 5.85 -1.09
N ASP A 153 17.49 6.06 -1.45
CA ASP A 153 18.12 7.38 -1.51
C ASP A 153 17.97 8.06 -2.88
N CYS A 154 17.27 7.43 -3.84
CA CYS A 154 16.85 8.09 -5.06
C CYS A 154 16.13 9.41 -4.72
N ALA A 155 16.45 10.48 -5.45
CA ALA A 155 15.72 11.73 -5.32
C ALA A 155 14.31 11.57 -5.91
N ILE A 156 13.30 11.54 -5.03
CA ILE A 156 11.87 11.50 -5.38
C ILE A 156 11.24 12.82 -4.92
N ASN A 157 10.64 13.56 -5.84
CA ASN A 157 9.96 14.83 -5.57
C ASN A 157 8.57 14.83 -6.22
N GLN A 158 7.81 15.92 -5.99
CA GLN A 158 6.53 16.14 -6.65
C GLN A 158 6.69 16.06 -8.18
N GLY A 159 5.86 15.23 -8.82
CA GLY A 159 5.94 14.92 -10.24
C GLY A 159 6.59 13.57 -10.59
N ASN A 160 7.41 12.98 -9.71
CA ASN A 160 7.87 11.58 -9.86
C ASN A 160 6.94 10.57 -9.15
N SER A 161 6.08 11.05 -8.25
CA SER A 161 5.05 10.24 -7.59
C SER A 161 4.15 9.55 -8.61
N GLY A 162 3.90 8.26 -8.43
CA GLY A 162 3.20 7.37 -9.36
C GLY A 162 4.08 6.80 -10.47
N GLY A 163 5.28 7.33 -10.68
CA GLY A 163 6.27 6.78 -11.60
C GLY A 163 6.93 5.50 -11.04
N PRO A 164 7.67 4.75 -11.87
CA PRO A 164 8.24 3.48 -11.45
C PRO A 164 9.60 3.67 -10.75
N LEU A 165 9.85 2.80 -9.76
CA LEU A 165 11.17 2.48 -9.26
C LEU A 165 11.60 1.17 -9.91
N VAL A 166 12.76 1.15 -10.56
CA VAL A 166 13.18 0.05 -11.45
C VAL A 166 14.56 -0.46 -11.09
N ASN A 167 14.80 -1.76 -11.30
CA ASN A 167 16.14 -2.36 -11.18
C ASN A 167 16.98 -2.10 -12.46
N LEU A 168 18.22 -2.57 -12.46
CA LEU A 168 19.14 -2.40 -13.61
C LEU A 168 18.70 -3.16 -14.87
N ASP A 169 17.89 -4.21 -14.73
CA ASP A 169 17.27 -4.93 -15.86
C ASP A 169 16.07 -4.18 -16.46
N GLY A 170 15.66 -3.08 -15.81
CA GLY A 170 14.54 -2.25 -16.22
C GLY A 170 13.17 -2.82 -15.89
N GLU A 171 13.11 -3.72 -14.92
CA GLU A 171 11.88 -4.24 -14.36
C GLU A 171 11.40 -3.32 -13.22
N ILE A 172 10.09 -3.08 -13.16
CA ILE A 172 9.49 -2.30 -12.07
C ILE A 172 9.57 -3.12 -10.79
N ILE A 173 10.23 -2.56 -9.78
CA ILE A 173 10.34 -3.15 -8.43
C ILE A 173 9.54 -2.36 -7.37
N GLY A 174 9.04 -1.17 -7.72
CA GLY A 174 8.11 -0.42 -6.89
C GLY A 174 7.45 0.77 -7.60
N VAL A 175 6.51 1.40 -6.92
CA VAL A 175 5.86 2.66 -7.37
C VAL A 175 6.28 3.78 -6.45
N ASN A 176 6.88 4.83 -7.01
CA ASN A 176 7.35 6.01 -6.28
C ASN A 176 6.17 6.70 -5.61
N VAL A 177 6.20 6.93 -4.30
CA VAL A 177 5.07 7.57 -3.60
C VAL A 177 5.45 8.91 -3.02
N MET A 178 6.39 8.93 -2.09
CA MET A 178 6.65 10.09 -1.26
C MET A 178 8.13 10.21 -0.89
N LYS A 179 8.54 11.46 -0.63
CA LYS A 179 9.76 11.81 0.09
C LYS A 179 9.38 12.43 1.43
N VAL A 180 10.21 12.21 2.45
CA VAL A 180 10.10 12.95 3.70
C VAL A 180 10.59 14.39 3.45
N ARG A 181 9.69 15.37 3.57
CA ARG A 181 9.94 16.78 3.18
C ARG A 181 11.24 17.38 3.74
N ASN A 182 11.67 16.95 4.92
CA ASN A 182 12.83 17.49 5.63
C ASN A 182 13.99 16.47 5.80
N ALA A 183 14.02 15.41 5.00
CA ALA A 183 15.11 14.44 5.01
C ALA A 183 15.55 14.12 3.58
N ASP A 184 16.73 14.63 3.20
CA ASP A 184 17.36 14.28 1.92
C ASP A 184 17.86 12.84 1.94
N GLY A 185 17.76 12.15 0.81
CA GLY A 185 18.11 10.73 0.69
C GLY A 185 17.13 9.78 1.39
N LEU A 186 15.93 10.25 1.77
CA LEU A 186 14.90 9.42 2.39
C LEU A 186 13.59 9.45 1.58
N SER A 187 13.51 8.53 0.62
CA SER A 187 12.38 8.38 -0.29
C SER A 187 11.74 7.00 -0.16
N PHE A 188 10.45 6.90 -0.49
CA PHE A 188 9.66 5.69 -0.33
C PHE A 188 8.89 5.30 -1.59
N ALA A 189 8.86 3.98 -1.85
CA ALA A 189 8.08 3.37 -2.89
C ALA A 189 7.23 2.21 -2.34
N VAL A 190 6.06 1.99 -2.93
CA VAL A 190 5.25 0.80 -2.63
C VAL A 190 5.86 -0.40 -3.37
N PRO A 191 6.18 -1.52 -2.69
CA PRO A 191 6.79 -2.69 -3.32
C PRO A 191 5.91 -3.27 -4.44
N ILE A 192 6.50 -3.66 -5.57
CA ILE A 192 5.71 -4.11 -6.73
C ILE A 192 4.89 -5.37 -6.44
N ASP A 193 5.37 -6.29 -5.60
CA ASP A 193 4.61 -7.51 -5.28
C ASP A 193 3.32 -7.17 -4.50
N SER A 194 3.36 -6.12 -3.68
CA SER A 194 2.16 -5.59 -3.01
C SER A 194 1.20 -4.95 -4.01
N VAL A 195 1.72 -4.20 -4.99
CA VAL A 195 0.92 -3.60 -6.06
C VAL A 195 0.23 -4.66 -6.91
N VAL A 196 0.91 -5.75 -7.26
CA VAL A 196 0.32 -6.87 -8.02
C VAL A 196 -0.89 -7.43 -7.29
N LYS A 197 -0.79 -7.67 -5.98
CA LYS A 197 -1.93 -8.14 -5.15
C LYS A 197 -3.09 -7.15 -5.16
N ILE A 198 -2.81 -5.84 -5.12
CA ILE A 198 -3.83 -4.78 -5.17
C ILE A 198 -4.54 -4.77 -6.53
N VAL A 199 -3.77 -4.82 -7.62
CA VAL A 199 -4.30 -4.86 -9.00
C VAL A 199 -5.13 -6.12 -9.23
N ASP A 200 -4.72 -7.26 -8.70
CA ASP A 200 -5.52 -8.49 -8.74
C ASP A 200 -6.83 -8.35 -7.98
N ASN A 201 -6.85 -7.64 -6.85
CA ASN A 201 -8.09 -7.36 -6.12
C ASN A 201 -9.01 -6.43 -6.91
N PHE A 202 -8.45 -5.39 -7.57
CA PHE A 202 -9.22 -4.55 -8.49
C PHE A 202 -9.84 -5.37 -9.62
N LYS A 203 -9.10 -6.30 -10.23
CA LYS A 203 -9.60 -7.17 -11.30
C LYS A 203 -10.71 -8.10 -10.82
N LYS A 204 -10.59 -8.67 -9.62
CA LYS A 204 -11.56 -9.65 -9.05
C LYS A 204 -12.81 -8.99 -8.48
N ASN A 205 -12.63 -7.90 -7.73
CA ASN A 205 -13.66 -7.34 -6.85
C ASN A 205 -14.04 -5.90 -7.21
N GLY A 206 -13.35 -5.26 -8.16
CA GLY A 206 -13.53 -3.84 -8.52
C GLY A 206 -13.02 -2.84 -7.49
N ARG A 207 -12.45 -3.31 -6.37
CA ARG A 207 -11.89 -2.51 -5.28
C ARG A 207 -11.01 -3.41 -4.40
N VAL A 208 -10.23 -2.82 -3.49
CA VAL A 208 -9.47 -3.61 -2.50
C VAL A 208 -10.36 -3.97 -1.31
N VAL A 209 -10.60 -5.26 -1.10
CA VAL A 209 -11.29 -5.79 0.07
C VAL A 209 -10.30 -5.99 1.21
N ARG A 210 -10.62 -5.48 2.40
CA ARG A 210 -9.79 -5.61 3.61
C ARG A 210 -10.56 -6.27 4.73
N PRO A 211 -10.32 -7.56 5.00
CA PRO A 211 -10.90 -8.22 6.15
C PRO A 211 -10.41 -7.62 7.46
N TRP A 212 -11.33 -7.47 8.40
CA TRP A 212 -11.13 -6.81 9.68
C TRP A 212 -11.69 -7.68 10.81
N LEU A 213 -10.84 -7.89 11.82
CA LEU A 213 -11.20 -8.65 13.02
C LEU A 213 -11.45 -7.72 14.22
N GLY A 214 -10.95 -6.49 14.20
CA GLY A 214 -10.91 -5.60 15.36
C GLY A 214 -9.88 -6.00 16.42
N LEU A 215 -8.77 -6.60 16.01
CA LEU A 215 -7.65 -6.94 16.88
C LEU A 215 -6.51 -5.92 16.71
N LYS A 216 -6.08 -5.28 17.81
CA LYS A 216 -4.73 -4.74 17.87
C LYS A 216 -3.81 -5.92 18.18
N MET A 217 -2.78 -6.10 17.36
CA MET A 217 -1.88 -7.24 17.43
C MET A 217 -0.44 -6.77 17.58
N LEU A 218 0.35 -7.55 18.31
CA LEU A 218 1.79 -7.36 18.50
C LEU A 218 2.53 -8.68 18.28
N ASP A 219 3.50 -8.69 17.38
CA ASP A 219 4.39 -9.84 17.19
C ASP A 219 5.23 -10.07 18.45
N LEU A 220 5.26 -11.31 18.93
CA LEU A 220 6.09 -11.68 20.07
C LEU A 220 7.50 -12.04 19.59
N ASN A 221 8.50 -11.47 20.25
CA ASN A 221 9.89 -11.89 20.16
C ASN A 221 10.39 -12.32 21.55
N PRO A 222 11.55 -12.99 21.66
CA PRO A 222 12.05 -13.49 22.94
C PRO A 222 12.17 -12.40 24.03
N MET A 223 12.58 -11.19 23.64
CA MET A 223 12.72 -10.06 24.56
C MET A 223 11.36 -9.61 25.12
N ILE A 224 10.35 -9.43 24.26
CA ILE A 224 8.98 -9.04 24.66
C ILE A 224 8.38 -10.13 25.55
N ILE A 225 8.56 -11.41 25.21
CA ILE A 225 8.07 -12.53 26.01
C ILE A 225 8.67 -12.50 27.42
N SER A 226 9.99 -12.31 27.56
CA SER A 226 10.65 -12.23 28.87
C SER A 226 10.05 -11.11 29.71
N GLN A 227 9.91 -9.91 29.13
CA GLN A 227 9.34 -8.75 29.81
C GLN A 227 7.89 -8.96 30.24
N LEU A 228 7.07 -9.63 29.42
CA LEU A 228 5.68 -9.91 29.75
C LEU A 228 5.54 -10.98 30.84
N LYS A 229 6.40 -12.00 30.83
CA LYS A 229 6.46 -13.04 31.87
C LYS A 229 6.90 -12.47 33.22
N GLU A 230 7.83 -11.52 33.24
CA GLU A 230 8.23 -10.81 34.45
C GLU A 230 7.11 -9.94 35.03
N LYS A 231 6.33 -9.28 34.15
CA LYS A 231 5.23 -8.39 34.56
C LYS A 231 3.96 -9.13 34.98
N SER A 232 3.73 -10.33 34.47
CA SER A 232 2.51 -11.10 34.76
C SER A 232 2.82 -12.59 34.86
N SER A 233 2.67 -13.13 36.07
CA SER A 233 2.74 -14.57 36.34
C SER A 233 1.67 -15.39 35.62
N THR A 234 0.64 -14.72 35.09
CA THR A 234 -0.44 -15.34 34.31
C THR A 234 -0.22 -15.24 32.81
N PHE A 235 0.89 -14.66 32.34
CA PHE A 235 1.21 -14.66 30.92
C PHE A 235 1.38 -16.10 30.42
N PRO A 236 0.78 -16.48 29.27
CA PRO A 236 0.87 -17.84 28.78
C PRO A 236 2.31 -18.32 28.56
N ASP A 237 2.57 -19.59 28.81
CA ASP A 237 3.86 -20.17 28.45
C ASP A 237 3.94 -20.45 26.94
N VAL A 238 4.39 -19.42 26.22
CA VAL A 238 4.60 -19.44 24.77
C VAL A 238 6.03 -19.07 24.42
N ARG A 239 6.52 -19.63 23.31
CA ARG A 239 7.83 -19.27 22.73
C ARG A 239 7.73 -18.30 21.55
N LYS A 240 6.55 -18.23 20.92
CA LYS A 240 6.24 -17.47 19.72
C LYS A 240 4.72 -17.29 19.60
N GLY A 241 4.30 -16.38 18.73
CA GLY A 241 2.89 -16.10 18.46
C GLY A 241 2.60 -14.61 18.39
N VAL A 242 1.33 -14.27 18.29
CA VAL A 242 0.86 -12.88 18.17
C VAL A 242 0.03 -12.52 19.38
N LEU A 243 0.51 -11.56 20.19
CA LEU A 243 -0.23 -11.04 21.33
C LEU A 243 -1.37 -10.13 20.88
N VAL A 244 -2.51 -10.26 21.54
CA VAL A 244 -3.67 -9.37 21.44
C VAL A 244 -3.68 -8.42 22.63
N PRO A 245 -3.03 -7.25 22.57
CA PRO A 245 -3.10 -6.25 23.64
C PRO A 245 -4.48 -5.58 23.76
N MET A 246 -5.26 -5.53 22.68
CA MET A 246 -6.55 -4.82 22.67
C MET A 246 -7.51 -5.46 21.66
N VAL A 247 -8.76 -5.58 22.07
CA VAL A 247 -9.88 -5.99 21.24
C VAL A 247 -10.82 -4.80 21.10
N THR A 248 -11.20 -4.46 19.87
CA THR A 248 -12.10 -3.34 19.59
C THR A 248 -13.53 -3.71 20.00
N PRO A 249 -14.24 -2.88 20.79
CA PRO A 249 -15.64 -3.14 21.14
C PRO A 249 -16.55 -3.24 19.91
N GLY A 250 -17.51 -4.16 19.94
CA GLY A 250 -18.44 -4.46 18.85
C GLY A 250 -17.81 -5.20 17.66
N SER A 251 -16.51 -5.49 17.68
CA SER A 251 -15.81 -6.13 16.57
C SER A 251 -16.09 -7.64 16.45
N PRO A 252 -15.81 -8.24 15.29
CA PRO A 252 -15.88 -9.69 15.13
C PRO A 252 -15.06 -10.47 16.14
N ALA A 253 -13.88 -9.97 16.53
CA ALA A 253 -13.06 -10.63 17.54
C ALA A 253 -13.69 -10.58 18.93
N GLU A 254 -14.32 -9.47 19.32
CA GLU A 254 -15.04 -9.42 20.60
C GLU A 254 -16.21 -10.42 20.61
N GLN A 255 -17.00 -10.45 19.53
CA GLN A 255 -18.11 -11.39 19.37
C GLN A 255 -17.65 -12.85 19.38
N ALA A 256 -16.48 -13.14 18.79
CA ALA A 256 -15.84 -14.45 18.83
C ALA A 256 -15.24 -14.81 20.20
N GLY A 257 -15.17 -13.87 21.15
CA GLY A 257 -14.71 -14.10 22.51
C GLY A 257 -13.22 -13.93 22.74
N PHE A 258 -12.51 -13.19 21.85
CA PHE A 258 -11.13 -12.75 22.11
C PHE A 258 -11.07 -11.85 23.33
N ARG A 259 -9.92 -11.87 24.03
CA ARG A 259 -9.67 -11.03 25.20
C ARG A 259 -8.28 -10.39 25.11
N PRO A 260 -8.11 -9.17 25.66
CA PRO A 260 -6.79 -8.63 25.90
C PRO A 260 -5.92 -9.62 26.68
N GLY A 261 -4.69 -9.84 26.21
CA GLY A 261 -3.75 -10.82 26.78
C GLY A 261 -3.76 -12.18 26.09
N ASP A 262 -4.69 -12.46 25.17
CA ASP A 262 -4.64 -13.66 24.35
C ASP A 262 -3.39 -13.67 23.47
N VAL A 263 -2.74 -14.84 23.35
CA VAL A 263 -1.68 -15.07 22.37
C VAL A 263 -2.19 -16.02 21.30
N VAL A 264 -2.32 -15.54 20.07
CA VAL A 264 -2.67 -16.34 18.90
C VAL A 264 -1.46 -17.21 18.52
N VAL A 265 -1.68 -18.52 18.47
CA VAL A 265 -0.65 -19.51 18.10
C VAL A 265 -1.02 -20.31 16.84
N GLU A 266 -2.29 -20.30 16.45
CA GLU A 266 -2.79 -20.89 15.21
C GLU A 266 -3.90 -20.01 14.63
N PHE A 267 -3.91 -19.81 13.32
CA PHE A 267 -4.97 -19.09 12.61
C PHE A 267 -5.34 -19.85 11.33
N GLY A 268 -6.63 -20.12 11.13
CA GLY A 268 -7.11 -20.84 9.95
C GLY A 268 -6.54 -22.25 9.81
N GLY A 269 -6.27 -22.94 10.92
CA GLY A 269 -5.68 -24.30 10.90
C GLY A 269 -4.16 -24.35 10.72
N LYS A 270 -3.48 -23.21 10.70
CA LYS A 270 -2.02 -23.13 10.50
C LYS A 270 -1.34 -22.46 11.70
N PRO A 271 -0.20 -22.98 12.19
CA PRO A 271 0.60 -22.30 13.19
C PRO A 271 0.98 -20.90 12.70
N VAL A 272 0.93 -19.91 13.59
CA VAL A 272 1.33 -18.53 13.28
C VAL A 272 2.29 -17.98 14.32
N GLU A 273 3.26 -17.22 13.84
CA GLU A 273 4.31 -16.57 14.61
C GLU A 273 4.33 -15.06 14.39
N SER A 274 3.70 -14.58 13.31
CA SER A 274 3.63 -13.16 12.98
C SER A 274 2.26 -12.72 12.50
N ILE A 275 1.98 -11.43 12.66
CA ILE A 275 0.82 -10.73 12.13
C ILE A 275 0.74 -10.91 10.61
N LYS A 276 1.89 -10.90 9.92
CA LYS A 276 1.95 -11.09 8.47
C LYS A 276 1.34 -12.41 8.05
N GLU A 277 1.63 -13.50 8.76
CA GLU A 277 1.06 -14.82 8.46
C GLU A 277 -0.45 -14.84 8.69
N ILE A 278 -0.95 -14.20 9.76
CA ILE A 278 -2.40 -14.08 9.99
C ILE A 278 -3.06 -13.34 8.82
N ILE A 279 -2.48 -12.22 8.38
CA ILE A 279 -2.98 -11.43 7.25
C ILE A 279 -2.93 -12.25 5.95
N ASP A 280 -1.82 -12.95 5.68
CA ASP A 280 -1.66 -13.77 4.47
C ASP A 280 -2.66 -14.96 4.44
N ILE A 281 -2.95 -15.58 5.59
CA ILE A 281 -3.94 -16.67 5.69
C ILE A 281 -5.37 -16.13 5.49
N MET A 282 -5.66 -14.96 6.07
CA MET A 282 -6.95 -14.30 5.97
C MET A 282 -7.22 -13.83 4.53
N GLY A 283 -6.21 -13.28 3.85
CA GLY A 283 -6.32 -12.79 2.48
C GLY A 283 -7.37 -11.69 2.35
N ASP A 284 -8.26 -11.82 1.35
CA ASP A 284 -9.40 -10.94 1.10
C ASP A 284 -10.75 -11.55 1.54
N LYS A 285 -10.72 -12.61 2.35
CA LYS A 285 -11.93 -13.35 2.76
C LYS A 285 -12.70 -12.61 3.85
N VAL A 286 -13.85 -12.08 3.47
CA VAL A 286 -14.87 -11.51 4.38
C VAL A 286 -16.02 -12.50 4.52
N GLY A 287 -16.62 -12.61 5.71
CA GLY A 287 -17.76 -13.50 5.97
C GLY A 287 -17.41 -14.99 6.07
N VAL A 288 -16.13 -15.36 5.92
CA VAL A 288 -15.66 -16.75 6.04
C VAL A 288 -15.13 -17.01 7.45
N PRO A 289 -15.62 -18.04 8.17
CA PRO A 289 -15.15 -18.35 9.51
C PRO A 289 -13.71 -18.89 9.50
N PHE A 290 -12.88 -18.35 10.39
CA PHE A 290 -11.55 -18.87 10.71
C PHE A 290 -11.54 -19.48 12.10
N LYS A 291 -11.03 -20.71 12.19
CA LYS A 291 -10.68 -21.33 13.47
C LYS A 291 -9.36 -20.73 13.96
N VAL A 292 -9.33 -20.26 15.20
CA VAL A 292 -8.16 -19.64 15.82
C VAL A 292 -7.87 -20.32 17.15
N LEU A 293 -6.60 -20.69 17.38
CA LEU A 293 -6.15 -21.21 18.67
C LEU A 293 -5.42 -20.10 19.42
N VAL A 294 -5.92 -19.78 20.61
CA VAL A 294 -5.31 -18.78 21.49
C VAL A 294 -4.86 -19.42 22.81
N LYS A 295 -3.73 -18.95 23.31
CA LYS A 295 -3.26 -19.21 24.67
C LYS A 295 -3.73 -18.07 25.57
N ARG A 296 -4.50 -18.41 26.59
CA ARG A 296 -5.10 -17.48 27.56
C ARG A 296 -4.73 -17.93 28.95
N ALA A 297 -3.75 -17.26 29.56
CA ALA A 297 -3.04 -17.78 30.71
C ALA A 297 -2.63 -19.25 30.51
N ASN A 298 -3.08 -20.14 31.39
CA ASN A 298 -2.76 -21.58 31.32
C ASN A 298 -3.73 -22.39 30.45
N LEU A 299 -4.70 -21.74 29.81
CA LEU A 299 -5.70 -22.39 28.97
C LEU A 299 -5.37 -22.23 27.50
N THR A 300 -5.75 -23.25 26.72
CA THR A 300 -5.79 -23.16 25.26
C THR A 300 -7.25 -23.12 24.84
N VAL A 301 -7.63 -22.05 24.16
CA VAL A 301 -9.03 -21.80 23.76
C VAL A 301 -9.09 -21.80 22.24
N THR A 302 -10.05 -22.53 21.68
CA THR A 302 -10.38 -22.45 20.26
C THR A 302 -11.51 -21.44 20.08
N LEU A 303 -11.30 -20.45 19.22
CA LEU A 303 -12.28 -19.45 18.83
C LEU A 303 -12.62 -19.62 17.34
N ILE A 304 -13.82 -19.20 16.96
CA ILE A 304 -14.23 -19.09 15.55
C ILE A 304 -14.55 -17.63 15.32
N VAL A 305 -13.81 -16.99 14.41
CA VAL A 305 -14.00 -15.58 14.08
C VAL A 305 -14.34 -15.42 12.62
N VAL A 306 -15.31 -14.56 12.33
CA VAL A 306 -15.76 -14.28 10.96
C VAL A 306 -15.35 -12.85 10.64
N PRO A 307 -14.36 -12.60 9.77
CA PRO A 307 -13.94 -11.25 9.43
C PRO A 307 -15.08 -10.49 8.78
N GLU A 308 -15.23 -9.23 9.18
CA GLU A 308 -16.05 -8.26 8.48
C GLU A 308 -15.15 -7.44 7.54
N GLU A 309 -15.74 -6.66 6.64
CA GLU A 309 -14.94 -5.73 5.85
C GLU A 309 -14.63 -4.47 6.67
N ALA A 310 -13.40 -3.98 6.61
CA ALA A 310 -13.06 -2.69 7.20
C ALA A 310 -13.82 -1.57 6.49
N ASP A 311 -14.60 -0.79 7.23
CA ASP A 311 -15.11 0.50 6.76
C ASP A 311 -13.95 1.48 6.54
N ALA A 312 -14.14 2.49 5.67
CA ALA A 312 -13.11 3.47 5.30
C ALA A 312 -12.49 4.27 6.48
N GLY A 313 -13.01 4.14 7.70
CA GLY A 313 -12.50 4.74 8.93
C GLY A 313 -11.99 3.75 9.98
N ARG A 314 -11.86 2.45 9.68
CA ARG A 314 -11.47 1.38 10.63
C ARG A 314 -10.23 0.60 10.21
#